data_AF-A0A3M4APW6-F1
#
_entry.id   AF-A0A3M4APW6-F1
#
_cell.length_a   1.000
_cell.length_b   1.000
_cell.length_c   1.000
_cell.angle_alpha   90.00
_cell.angle_beta   90.00
_cell.angle_gamma   90.00
#
_symmetry.space_group_name_H-M   'P 1'
#
loop_
_entity.id
_entity.type
_entity.pdbx_description
1 polymer ?
#
loop_
_entity_poly.entity_id
_entity_poly.type
_entity_poly.pdbx_seq_one_letter_code
_entity_poly.pdbx_strand_id
1 'polypeptide(L)' 'MGALAAEGVAIIMVSSELAEVLGVSDRVLVIGEGRLCGDFINHELAQEQVLAAALSHPGDPDSNDPANNNHNDNDRKTA' A
#
# COMPACT_ATOMS: atom_id res chain seq x y z
N MET A 1 9.72 6.51 24.88
CA MET A 1 10.10 6.67 23.47
C MET A 1 10.35 8.13 23.10
N GLY A 2 9.46 9.06 23.45
CA GLY A 2 9.62 10.48 23.10
C GLY A 2 10.92 11.16 23.55
N ALA A 3 11.56 10.73 24.64
CA ALA A 3 12.80 11.36 25.12
C ALA A 3 13.98 11.19 24.15
N LEU A 4 14.16 10.00 23.57
CA LEU A 4 15.22 9.73 22.57
C LEU A 4 14.92 10.43 21.24
N ALA A 5 13.65 10.43 20.83
CA ALA A 5 13.21 11.19 19.65
C ALA A 5 13.44 12.70 19.83
N ALA A 6 13.16 13.24 21.03
CA ALA A 6 13.40 14.64 21.38
C ALA A 6 14.89 15.01 21.41
N GLU A 7 15.78 14.04 21.60
CA GLU A 7 17.24 14.19 21.47
C GLU A 7 17.72 14.10 20.00
N GLY A 8 16.79 13.99 19.04
CA GLY A 8 17.10 13.93 17.61
C GLY A 8 17.46 12.54 17.10
N VAL A 9 17.21 11.49 17.88
CA VAL A 9 17.48 10.10 17.49
C VAL A 9 16.29 9.53 16.73
N ALA A 10 16.53 9.02 15.51
CA ALA A 10 15.51 8.30 14.76
C ALA A 10 15.22 6.92 15.37
N ILE A 11 13.95 6.60 15.56
CA ILE A 11 13.49 5.32 16.10
C ILE A 11 12.68 4.62 15.02
N ILE A 12 13.04 3.39 14.69
CA ILE A 12 12.25 2.53 13.80
C ILE A 12 11.44 1.59 14.68
N MET A 13 10.12 1.73 14.64
CA MET A 13 9.19 0.83 15.32
C MET A 13 8.60 -0.15 14.31
N VAL A 14 8.55 -1.43 14.69
CA VAL A 14 7.89 -2.48 13.92
C VAL A 14 6.81 -3.08 14.81
N SER A 15 5.55 -2.90 14.44
CA SER A 15 4.38 -3.47 15.13
C SER A 15 3.40 -4.02 14.11
N SER A 16 2.66 -5.06 14.48
CA SER A 16 1.53 -5.58 13.71
C SER A 16 0.22 -4.84 14.01
N GLU A 17 0.20 -3.96 15.01
CA GLU A 17 -0.97 -3.21 15.43
C GLU A 17 -0.92 -1.79 14.87
N LEU A 18 -1.75 -1.54 13.85
CA LEU A 18 -1.71 -0.27 13.13
C LEU A 18 -2.05 0.93 14.01
N ALA A 19 -2.99 0.77 14.95
CA ALA A 19 -3.37 1.83 15.89
C ALA A 19 -2.20 2.26 16.78
N GLU A 20 -1.33 1.31 17.17
CA GLU A 20 -0.13 1.61 17.94
C GLU A 20 0.87 2.42 17.11
N VAL A 21 1.12 2.01 15.86
CA VAL A 21 2.00 2.73 14.92
C VAL A 21 1.52 4.16 14.71
N LEU A 22 0.23 4.36 14.46
CA LEU A 22 -0.37 5.69 14.27
C LEU A 22 -0.37 6.53 15.54
N GLY A 23 -0.38 5.92 16.73
CA GLY A 23 -0.38 6.64 18.00
C GLY A 23 0.98 7.25 18.39
N VAL A 24 2.08 6.73 17.82
CA VAL A 24 3.44 7.09 18.28
C VAL A 24 4.39 7.56 17.19
N SER A 25 4.03 7.41 15.92
CA SER A 25 4.91 7.72 14.79
C SER A 25 4.60 9.09 14.19
N ASP A 26 5.64 9.87 13.84
CA ASP A 26 5.47 11.12 13.08
C ASP A 26 5.27 10.87 11.57
N ARG A 27 5.74 9.72 11.08
CA ARG A 27 5.69 9.31 9.67
C ARG A 27 5.48 7.80 9.57
N VAL A 28 4.73 7.36 8.58
CA VAL A 28 4.41 5.95 8.34
C VAL A 28 4.82 5.57 6.92
N LEU A 29 5.65 4.54 6.79
CA LEU A 29 6.06 3.95 5.52
C LEU A 29 5.42 2.57 5.41
N VAL A 30 4.78 2.29 4.27
CA VAL A 30 4.14 1.01 4.00
C VAL A 30 4.97 0.25 2.97
N ILE A 31 5.35 -0.97 3.31
CA ILE A 31 6.12 -1.85 2.41
C ILE A 31 5.30 -3.11 2.13
N GLY A 32 5.14 -3.45 0.86
CA GLY A 32 4.50 -4.67 0.37
C GLY A 32 5.36 -5.29 -0.74
N GLU A 33 5.55 -6.61 -0.71
CA GLU A 33 6.36 -7.35 -1.70
C GLU A 33 7.78 -6.79 -1.91
N GLY A 34 8.38 -6.22 -0.86
CA GLY A 34 9.70 -5.60 -0.92
C GLY A 34 9.73 -4.22 -1.60
N ARG A 35 8.57 -3.60 -1.85
CA ARG A 35 8.44 -2.25 -2.45
C ARG A 35 7.75 -1.30 -1.49
N LEU A 36 8.09 -0.01 -1.58
CA LEU A 36 7.40 1.05 -0.85
C LEU A 36 6.04 1.31 -1.52
N CYS A 37 4.96 0.96 -0.83
CA CYS A 37 3.58 1.13 -1.31
C CYS A 37 2.94 2.43 -0.82
N GLY A 38 3.49 3.05 0.23
CA GLY A 38 2.97 4.30 0.78
C GLY A 38 3.97 5.03 1.67
N ASP A 39 3.87 6.35 1.68
CA ASP A 39 4.70 7.26 2.47
C ASP A 39 3.85 8.42 2.97
N PHE A 40 3.60 8.44 4.29
CA PHE A 40 2.63 9.33 4.90
C PHE A 40 3.23 10.09 6.06
N ILE A 41 2.96 11.39 6.12
CA ILE A 41 3.15 12.18 7.34
C ILE A 41 1.93 11.93 8.25
N ASN A 42 2.16 11.59 9.51
CA ASN A 42 1.10 11.26 10.45
C ASN A 42 0.51 12.51 11.13
N HIS A 43 -0.21 13.32 10.35
CA HIS A 43 -1.04 14.41 10.85
C HIS A 43 -2.51 13.95 10.84
N GLU A 44 -2.93 13.20 11.85
CA GLU A 44 -4.28 12.57 11.91
C GLU A 44 -4.52 11.55 10.77
N LEU A 45 -3.49 10.76 10.45
CA LEU A 45 -3.59 9.74 9.41
C LEU A 45 -4.58 8.65 9.82
N ALA A 46 -5.55 8.36 8.95
CA ALA A 46 -6.56 7.33 9.22
C ALA A 46 -6.02 5.93 8.88
N GLN A 47 -6.47 4.94 9.65
CA GLN A 47 -6.10 3.54 9.49
C GLN A 47 -6.43 3.01 8.09
N GLU A 48 -7.57 3.41 7.54
CA GLU A 48 -8.04 3.00 6.21
C GLU A 48 -7.08 3.44 5.11
N GLN A 49 -6.43 4.59 5.25
CA GLN A 49 -5.48 5.10 4.25
C GLN A 49 -4.23 4.23 4.20
N VAL A 50 -3.71 3.83 5.37
CA VAL A 50 -2.54 2.96 5.46
C VAL A 50 -2.86 1.55 4.98
N LEU A 51 -4.05 1.02 5.35
CA LEU A 51 -4.50 -0.27 4.88
C LEU A 51 -4.73 -0.28 3.37
N ALA A 52 -5.33 0.77 2.82
CA ALA A 52 -5.51 0.93 1.38
C ALA A 52 -4.17 0.92 0.64
N ALA A 53 -3.12 1.55 1.18
CA ALA A 53 -1.77 1.51 0.61
C ALA A 53 -1.10 0.14 0.74
N ALA A 54 -1.40 -0.63 1.80
CA ALA A 54 -0.88 -1.98 1.95
C ALA A 54 -1.53 -2.98 0.98
N LEU A 55 -2.80 -2.75 0.62
CA LEU A 55 -3.58 -3.60 -0.29
C LEU A 55 -3.43 -3.18 -1.76
N SER A 56 -3.32 -1.88 -2.02
CA SER A 56 -3.12 -1.34 -3.36
C SER A 56 -1.64 -1.48 -3.69
N HIS A 57 -1.32 -2.34 -4.65
CA HIS A 57 0.05 -2.50 -5.13
C HIS A 57 0.29 -1.43 -6.20
N PRO A 58 1.09 -0.37 -5.96
CA PRO A 58 1.49 0.55 -7.01
C PRO A 58 2.51 -0.15 -7.91
N GLY A 59 2.01 -0.98 -8.82
CA GLY A 59 2.86 -1.83 -9.66
C GLY A 59 2.15 -2.88 -10.51
N ASP A 60 0.82 -2.98 -10.45
CA ASP A 60 0.07 -3.91 -11.30
C ASP A 60 -0.60 -3.18 -12.49
N PRO A 61 0.10 -3.00 -13.63
CA PRO A 61 -0.46 -2.37 -14.83
C PRO A 61 -1.55 -3.21 -15.51
N ASP A 62 -1.84 -4.43 -15.03
CA ASP A 62 -2.65 -5.43 -15.74
C ASP A 62 -4.11 -5.54 -15.25
N SER A 63 -4.47 -4.84 -14.16
CA SER A 63 -5.77 -5.03 -13.51
C SER A 63 -6.96 -4.32 -14.19
N ASN A 64 -6.75 -3.59 -15.29
CA ASN A 64 -7.82 -2.83 -15.95
C ASN A 64 -7.78 -2.87 -17.49
N ASP A 65 -7.35 -3.98 -18.12
CA ASP A 65 -7.41 -4.12 -19.57
C ASP A 65 -8.81 -4.59 -20.05
N PRO A 66 -9.64 -3.70 -20.65
CA PRO A 66 -10.90 -4.10 -21.27
C PRO A 66 -10.71 -4.97 -22.53
N ALA A 67 -9.48 -5.20 -23.03
CA ALA A 67 -9.22 -5.94 -24.27
C ALA A 67 -9.32 -7.47 -24.14
N ASN A 68 -9.41 -8.05 -22.94
CA ASN A 68 -9.49 -9.50 -22.77
C ASN A 68 -10.90 -10.09 -23.01
N ASN A 69 -11.88 -9.27 -23.37
CA ASN A 69 -13.25 -9.74 -23.56
C ASN A 69 -13.65 -9.78 -25.03
N ASN A 70 -12.96 -10.59 -25.83
CA ASN A 70 -13.48 -11.09 -27.11
C ASN A 70 -12.63 -12.25 -27.68
N HIS A 71 -12.96 -13.47 -27.25
CA HIS A 71 -12.73 -14.65 -28.09
C HIS A 71 -14.06 -15.41 -28.20
N ASN A 72 -14.95 -14.90 -29.04
CA ASN A 72 -16.10 -15.69 -29.48
C ASN A 72 -15.71 -16.39 -30.79
N ASP A 73 -15.36 -17.67 -30.66
CA ASP A 73 -15.40 -18.64 -31.74
C ASP A 73 -16.75 -18.55 -32.46
N ASN A 74 -16.78 -18.09 -33.71
CA ASN A 74 -17.92 -18.34 -34.58
C ASN A 74 -17.46 -18.71 -36.00
N ASP A 75 -17.55 -20.01 -36.24
CA ASP A 75 -17.97 -20.66 -37.48
C ASP A 75 -17.02 -20.71 -38.69
N ARG A 76 -16.23 -21.79 -38.67
CA ARG A 76 -15.88 -22.60 -39.84
C ARG A 76 -17.12 -22.93 -40.69
N LYS A 77 -17.40 -22.16 -41.76
CA LYS A 77 -18.17 -22.68 -42.91
C LYS A 77 -18.08 -21.78 -44.14
N THR A 78 -17.27 -22.15 -45.12
CA THR A 78 -17.64 -22.25 -46.56
C THR A 78 -16.40 -22.53 -47.40
N ALA A 79 -16.23 -23.78 -47.79
CA ALA A 79 -15.49 -24.22 -48.97
C ALA A 79 -16.42 -25.18 -49.73
#